data_AF-A0A7X1H8K7-F1
#
_entry.id   AF-A0A7X1H8K7-F1
#
_cell.length_a   1.000
_cell.length_b   1.000
_cell.length_c   1.000
_cell.angle_alpha   90.00
_cell.angle_beta   90.00
_cell.angle_gamma   90.00
#
_symmetry.space_group_name_H-M   'P 1'
#
loop_
_entity.id
_entity.type
_entity.pdbx_description
1 polymer ?
#
loop_
_entity_poly.entity_id
_entity_poly.type
_entity_poly.pdbx_seq_one_letter_code
_entity_poly.pdbx_strand_id
1 'polypeptide(L)'
;HRGSEEQQPGEEYFDAALFDFKTFSMDTFPWFRHTLARAGLEETVVPIISHSDIVARGWATPLSLVFIDGGHAFETARTDYDCWAGHIVPGGYLLIHDIFENPEDGGQAPWEVYKLAVASGRFEELPRIKTLGVLKRKTGF
;
A
#
# COMPACT_ATOMS: atom_id res chain seq x y z
N HIS A 1 -4.16 -3.52 -14.16
CA HIS A 1 -3.96 -3.62 -12.71
C HIS A 1 -5.02 -4.57 -12.17
N ARG A 2 -4.64 -5.71 -11.58
CA ARG A 2 -5.55 -6.86 -11.41
C ARG A 2 -6.31 -6.97 -10.09
N GLY A 3 -6.30 -5.91 -9.28
CA GLY A 3 -6.91 -5.91 -7.96
C GLY A 3 -6.18 -6.81 -6.96
N SER A 4 -6.60 -6.74 -5.70
CA SER A 4 -6.13 -7.59 -4.60
C SER A 4 -6.87 -8.94 -4.59
N GLU A 5 -6.46 -9.83 -3.69
CA GLU A 5 -7.02 -11.16 -3.49
C GLU A 5 -8.52 -11.08 -3.17
N GLU A 6 -8.93 -10.15 -2.31
CA GLU A 6 -10.32 -9.92 -1.88
C GLU A 6 -11.23 -9.31 -2.96
N GLN A 7 -10.65 -8.87 -4.09
CA GLN A 7 -11.37 -8.27 -5.21
C GLN A 7 -11.62 -9.27 -6.36
N GLN A 8 -11.20 -10.52 -6.21
CA GLN A 8 -11.36 -11.53 -7.25
C GLN A 8 -12.80 -12.07 -7.31
N PRO A 9 -13.26 -12.61 -8.46
CA PRO A 9 -14.61 -13.17 -8.57
C PRO A 9 -14.89 -14.24 -7.49
N GLY A 10 -15.96 -14.03 -6.73
CA GLY A 10 -16.36 -14.90 -5.62
C GLY A 10 -15.93 -14.40 -4.24
N GLU A 11 -15.11 -13.35 -4.17
CA GLU A 11 -14.65 -12.73 -2.93
C GLU A 11 -15.55 -11.55 -2.51
N GLU A 12 -15.44 -11.13 -1.26
CA GLU A 12 -16.34 -10.15 -0.62
C GLU A 12 -16.36 -8.78 -1.32
N TYR A 13 -15.21 -8.31 -1.79
CA TYR A 13 -15.07 -6.99 -2.41
C TYR A 13 -15.03 -7.04 -3.94
N PHE A 14 -15.52 -8.13 -4.54
CA PHE A 14 -15.65 -8.22 -5.99
C PHE A 14 -16.64 -7.18 -6.52
N ASP A 15 -16.19 -6.37 -7.48
CA ASP A 15 -17.03 -5.45 -8.25
C ASP A 15 -17.03 -5.84 -9.73
N ALA A 16 -18.18 -6.30 -10.21
CA ALA A 16 -18.38 -6.67 -11.61
C ALA A 16 -18.17 -5.51 -12.59
N ALA A 17 -18.29 -4.25 -12.16
CA ALA A 17 -18.01 -3.08 -13.00
C ALA A 17 -16.51 -2.89 -13.29
N LEU A 18 -15.64 -3.50 -12.48
CA LEU A 18 -14.18 -3.44 -12.63
C LEU A 18 -13.61 -4.70 -13.30
N PHE A 19 -14.46 -5.66 -13.67
CA PHE A 19 -14.05 -6.90 -14.33
C PHE A 19 -14.00 -6.73 -15.86
N ASP A 20 -12.84 -7.01 -16.47
CA ASP A 20 -12.71 -7.01 -17.93
C ASP A 20 -13.08 -8.39 -18.50
N PHE A 21 -14.24 -8.44 -19.17
CA PHE A 21 -14.72 -9.66 -19.84
C PHE A 21 -13.90 -10.07 -21.06
N LYS A 22 -13.03 -9.22 -21.60
CA LYS A 22 -12.16 -9.56 -22.73
C LYS A 22 -10.94 -10.37 -22.28
N THR A 23 -10.33 -9.98 -21.17
CA THR A 23 -9.17 -10.67 -20.59
C THR A 23 -9.55 -11.65 -19.48
N PHE A 24 -10.82 -11.64 -19.07
CA PHE A 24 -11.38 -12.44 -18.00
C PHE A 24 -10.63 -12.24 -16.67
N SER A 25 -10.38 -10.98 -16.34
CA SER A 25 -9.65 -10.58 -15.14
C SER A 25 -10.15 -9.24 -14.61
N MET A 26 -10.00 -8.99 -13.31
CA MET A 26 -10.13 -7.64 -12.78
C MET A 26 -9.17 -6.68 -13.50
N ASP A 27 -9.64 -5.48 -13.85
CA ASP A 27 -8.79 -4.40 -14.35
C ASP A 27 -9.28 -3.01 -13.90
N THR A 28 -8.67 -2.49 -12.85
CA THR A 28 -8.99 -1.15 -12.33
C THR A 28 -8.20 -0.03 -12.98
N PHE A 29 -7.20 -0.35 -13.83
CA PHE A 29 -6.31 0.66 -14.40
C PHE A 29 -7.01 1.66 -15.33
N PRO A 30 -7.95 1.25 -16.21
CA PRO A 30 -8.70 2.20 -17.04
C PRO A 30 -9.47 3.24 -16.20
N TRP A 31 -10.08 2.80 -15.10
CA TRP A 31 -10.79 3.66 -14.16
C TRP A 31 -9.86 4.63 -13.46
N PHE A 32 -8.70 4.15 -12.99
CA PHE A 32 -7.68 5.00 -12.38
C PHE A 32 -7.21 6.11 -13.34
N ARG A 33 -6.94 5.79 -14.62
CA ARG A 33 -6.56 6.79 -15.62
C ARG A 33 -7.65 7.84 -15.84
N HIS A 34 -8.91 7.42 -15.89
CA HIS A 34 -10.03 8.36 -16.00
C HIS A 34 -10.12 9.29 -14.77
N THR A 35 -9.89 8.77 -13.58
CA THR A 35 -9.81 9.56 -12.34
C THR A 35 -8.70 10.61 -12.41
N LEU A 36 -7.50 10.25 -12.88
CA LEU A 36 -6.39 11.21 -13.03
C LEU A 36 -6.70 12.32 -14.03
N ALA A 37 -7.27 11.96 -15.19
CA ALA A 37 -7.65 12.95 -16.21
C ALA A 37 -8.71 13.92 -15.68
N ARG A 38 -9.72 13.43 -14.96
CA ARG A 38 -10.74 14.27 -14.32
C ARG A 38 -10.19 15.17 -13.22
N ALA A 39 -9.14 14.71 -12.52
CA ALA A 39 -8.47 15.48 -11.49
C ALA A 39 -7.44 16.48 -12.04
N GLY A 40 -7.06 16.39 -13.32
CA GLY A 40 -6.00 17.20 -13.91
C GLY A 40 -4.61 16.89 -13.34
N LEU A 41 -4.35 15.64 -12.93
CA LEU A 41 -3.14 15.23 -12.22
C LEU A 41 -2.16 14.40 -13.05
N GLU A 42 -2.39 14.30 -14.37
CA GLU A 42 -1.60 13.43 -15.26
C GLU A 42 -0.11 13.82 -15.35
N GLU A 43 0.26 15.07 -15.05
CA GLU A 43 1.66 15.53 -15.01
C GLU A 43 2.34 15.33 -13.64
N THR A 44 1.57 14.98 -12.61
CA THR A 44 2.06 14.87 -11.22
C THR A 44 2.03 13.43 -10.72
N VAL A 45 1.11 12.60 -11.22
CA VAL A 45 0.92 11.21 -10.78
C VAL A 45 1.38 10.25 -11.87
N VAL A 46 2.40 9.46 -11.56
CA VAL A 46 2.94 8.43 -12.45
C VAL A 46 2.49 7.05 -11.97
N PRO A 47 1.51 6.39 -12.63
CA PRO A 47 1.16 5.01 -12.30
C PRO A 47 2.24 4.03 -12.73
N ILE A 48 2.55 3.07 -11.86
CA ILE A 48 3.42 1.92 -12.15
C ILE A 48 2.60 0.65 -12.07
N ILE A 49 2.49 -0.09 -13.18
CA ILE A 49 1.66 -1.30 -13.28
C ILE A 49 2.58 -2.53 -13.25
N SER A 50 2.89 -3.00 -12.05
CA SER A 50 3.76 -4.15 -11.81
C SER A 50 3.55 -4.67 -10.37
N HIS A 51 4.09 -5.86 -10.07
CA HIS A 51 4.22 -6.30 -8.69
C HIS A 51 5.21 -5.41 -7.93
N SER A 52 4.92 -5.19 -6.64
CA SER A 52 5.68 -4.36 -5.72
C SER A 52 7.16 -4.75 -5.67
N ASP A 53 7.45 -6.04 -5.51
CA ASP A 53 8.80 -6.59 -5.44
C ASP A 53 9.59 -6.43 -6.75
N ILE A 54 8.92 -6.48 -7.90
CA ILE A 54 9.56 -6.26 -9.21
C ILE A 54 10.00 -4.81 -9.33
N VAL A 55 9.16 -3.84 -8.93
CA VAL A 55 9.50 -2.42 -9.02
C VAL A 55 10.60 -2.06 -8.02
N ALA A 56 10.49 -2.55 -6.79
CA ALA A 56 11.42 -2.22 -5.72
C ALA A 56 12.87 -2.64 -6.02
N ARG A 57 13.08 -3.75 -6.74
CA ARG A 57 14.43 -4.20 -7.17
C ARG A 57 15.20 -3.16 -7.97
N GLY A 58 14.51 -2.31 -8.73
CA GLY A 58 15.10 -1.25 -9.55
C GLY A 58 14.93 0.15 -8.98
N TRP A 59 14.31 0.30 -7.81
CA TRP A 59 13.99 1.60 -7.26
C TRP A 59 15.20 2.25 -6.59
N ALA A 60 15.56 3.45 -7.02
CA ALA A 60 16.69 4.21 -6.46
C ALA A 60 16.28 5.59 -5.90
N THR A 61 15.09 6.07 -6.23
CA THR A 61 14.63 7.41 -5.86
C THR A 61 14.29 7.45 -4.36
N PRO A 62 14.91 8.33 -3.56
CA PRO A 62 14.54 8.49 -2.16
C PRO A 62 13.11 9.01 -2.01
N LEU A 63 12.37 8.51 -1.02
CA LEU A 63 10.95 8.81 -0.83
C LEU A 63 10.73 9.63 0.45
N SER A 64 10.00 10.75 0.35
CA SER A 64 9.57 11.51 1.54
C SER A 64 8.38 10.87 2.25
N LEU A 65 7.60 10.04 1.54
CA LEU A 65 6.43 9.36 2.05
C LEU A 65 6.25 8.03 1.31
N VAL A 66 5.94 6.98 2.05
CA VAL A 66 5.45 5.69 1.56
C VAL A 66 4.12 5.43 2.24
N PHE A 67 3.08 5.13 1.44
CA PHE A 67 1.78 4.73 1.94
C PHE A 67 1.48 3.30 1.49
N ILE A 68 1.39 2.37 2.45
CA ILE A 68 1.07 0.96 2.22
C ILE A 68 -0.43 0.77 2.44
N ASP A 69 -1.11 0.50 1.32
CA ASP A 69 -2.57 0.26 1.21
C ASP A 69 -2.80 -0.82 0.12
N GLY A 70 -2.00 -1.88 0.22
CA GLY A 70 -1.94 -2.99 -0.74
C GLY A 70 -2.85 -4.16 -0.34
N GLY A 71 -2.37 -5.40 -0.54
CA GLY A 71 -3.13 -6.59 -0.14
C GLY A 71 -3.07 -6.87 1.37
N HIS A 72 -4.15 -7.45 1.91
CA HIS A 72 -4.30 -7.75 3.34
C HIS A 72 -3.88 -9.17 3.74
N ALA A 73 -3.20 -9.91 2.85
CA ALA A 73 -2.45 -11.09 3.23
C ALA A 73 -1.13 -10.68 3.91
N PHE A 74 -0.72 -11.39 4.95
CA PHE A 74 0.49 -11.04 5.70
C PHE A 74 1.74 -11.02 4.83
N GLU A 75 1.89 -12.00 3.92
CA GLU A 75 3.03 -12.06 2.99
C GLU A 75 3.06 -10.86 2.04
N THR A 76 1.89 -10.44 1.53
CA THR A 76 1.76 -9.27 0.65
C THR A 76 2.10 -7.98 1.39
N ALA A 77 1.47 -7.73 2.54
CA ALA A 77 1.72 -6.53 3.36
C ALA A 77 3.18 -6.46 3.84
N ARG A 78 3.76 -7.62 4.21
CA ARG A 78 5.17 -7.71 4.63
C ARG A 78 6.11 -7.41 3.48
N THR A 79 5.82 -7.95 2.29
CA THR A 79 6.60 -7.69 1.07
C THR A 79 6.62 -6.21 0.74
N ASP A 80 5.47 -5.53 0.81
CA ASP A 80 5.40 -4.07 0.59
C ASP A 80 6.27 -3.30 1.59
N TYR A 81 6.19 -3.65 2.88
CA TYR A 81 7.03 -3.02 3.89
C TYR A 81 8.53 -3.23 3.64
N ASP A 82 8.95 -4.46 3.36
CA ASP A 82 10.36 -4.78 3.12
C ASP A 82 10.89 -4.10 1.84
N CYS A 83 10.05 -4.00 0.81
CA CYS A 83 10.37 -3.33 -0.45
C CYS A 83 10.53 -1.82 -0.27
N TRP A 84 9.61 -1.16 0.43
CA TRP A 84 9.48 0.30 0.34
C TRP A 84 10.03 1.06 1.55
N ALA A 85 9.99 0.49 2.76
CA ALA A 85 10.37 1.20 3.98
C ALA A 85 11.85 1.65 3.98
N GLY A 86 12.71 0.90 3.28
CA GLY A 86 14.14 1.21 3.12
C GLY A 86 14.40 2.51 2.36
N HIS A 87 13.54 2.87 1.41
CA HIS A 87 13.71 4.04 0.53
C HIS A 87 13.30 5.37 1.17
N ILE A 88 12.64 5.32 2.34
CA ILE A 88 12.16 6.53 3.02
C ILE A 88 13.35 7.37 3.49
N VAL A 89 13.35 8.67 3.22
CA VAL A 89 14.42 9.57 3.72
C VAL A 89 14.29 9.79 5.23
N PRO A 90 15.37 10.13 5.94
CA PRO A 90 15.29 10.58 7.33
C PRO A 90 14.29 11.75 7.46
N GLY A 91 13.39 11.67 8.43
CA GLY A 91 12.29 12.63 8.61
C GLY A 91 11.05 12.40 7.73
N GLY A 92 11.12 11.48 6.76
CA GLY A 92 9.99 11.07 5.94
C GLY A 92 8.99 10.16 6.67
N TYR A 93 7.93 9.73 5.99
CA TYR A 93 6.80 9.03 6.60
C TYR A 93 6.57 7.64 6.01
N LEU A 94 6.28 6.68 6.88
CA LEU A 94 5.67 5.40 6.55
C LEU A 94 4.23 5.42 7.08
N LEU A 95 3.27 5.28 6.18
CA LEU A 95 1.85 5.18 6.51
C LEU A 95 1.38 3.76 6.18
N ILE A 96 0.62 3.14 7.08
CA ILE A 96 0.05 1.79 6.89
C ILE A 96 -1.44 1.87 7.20
N HIS A 97 -2.28 1.52 6.23
CA HIS A 97 -3.74 1.55 6.37
C HIS A 97 -4.32 0.25 6.95
N ASP A 98 -5.60 0.24 7.26
CA ASP A 98 -6.37 -0.92 7.73
C ASP A 98 -5.77 -1.64 8.95
N ILE A 99 -5.28 -0.86 9.92
CA ILE A 99 -4.83 -1.38 11.20
C ILE A 99 -6.01 -1.61 12.13
N PHE A 100 -6.24 -2.87 12.46
CA PHE A 100 -7.15 -3.32 13.50
C PHE A 100 -6.35 -4.08 14.57
N GLU A 101 -6.39 -3.63 15.83
CA GLU A 101 -5.70 -4.31 16.93
C GLU A 101 -6.44 -5.56 17.40
N ASN A 102 -7.76 -5.54 17.23
CA ASN A 102 -8.64 -6.65 17.54
C ASN A 102 -8.96 -7.43 16.25
N PRO A 103 -8.67 -8.75 16.19
CA PRO A 103 -8.98 -9.58 15.03
C PRO A 103 -10.45 -9.60 14.61
N GLU A 104 -11.37 -9.33 15.53
CA GLU A 104 -12.80 -9.27 15.24
C GLU A 104 -13.20 -8.02 14.45
N ASP A 105 -12.38 -6.96 14.47
CA ASP A 105 -12.66 -5.70 13.78
C ASP A 105 -12.10 -5.69 12.35
N GLY A 106 -11.18 -6.61 12.02
CA GLY A 106 -10.61 -6.74 10.69
C GLY A 106 -9.32 -7.56 10.62
N GLY A 107 -8.83 -7.74 9.38
CA GLY A 107 -7.61 -8.48 9.08
C GLY A 107 -6.39 -7.96 9.84
N GLN A 108 -5.52 -8.88 10.26
CA GLN A 108 -4.39 -8.56 11.15
C GLN A 108 -3.08 -8.25 10.41
N ALA A 109 -3.01 -8.49 9.10
CA ALA A 109 -1.76 -8.33 8.34
C ALA A 109 -1.15 -6.92 8.44
N PRO A 110 -1.89 -5.81 8.26
CA PRO A 110 -1.33 -4.47 8.41
C PRO A 110 -0.89 -4.17 9.84
N TRP A 111 -1.61 -4.69 10.84
CA TRP A 111 -1.24 -4.54 12.25
C TRP A 111 0.07 -5.24 12.59
N GLU A 112 0.28 -6.47 12.11
CA GLU A 112 1.54 -7.19 12.32
C GLU A 112 2.73 -6.47 11.65
N VAL A 113 2.55 -5.98 10.43
CA VAL A 113 3.58 -5.20 9.73
C VAL A 113 3.88 -3.89 10.45
N TYR A 114 2.85 -3.22 10.96
CA TYR A 114 3.01 -2.00 11.77
C TYR A 114 3.85 -2.26 13.03
N LYS A 115 3.54 -3.32 13.79
CA LYS A 115 4.32 -3.71 14.97
C LYS A 115 5.78 -3.99 14.61
N LEU A 116 6.04 -4.65 13.47
CA LEU A 116 7.40 -4.90 12.97
C LEU A 116 8.12 -3.59 12.62
N ALA A 117 7.43 -2.62 12.05
CA ALA A 117 7.98 -1.31 11.74
C ALA A 117 8.36 -0.53 13.01
N VAL A 118 7.48 -0.51 14.02
CA VAL A 118 7.76 0.10 15.34
C VAL A 118 8.93 -0.60 16.03
N ALA A 119 8.90 -1.93 16.11
CA ALA A 119 9.93 -2.73 16.76
C ALA A 119 11.31 -2.61 16.10
N SER A 120 11.38 -2.20 14.82
CA SER A 120 12.65 -1.97 14.13
C SER A 120 13.48 -0.83 14.73
N GLY A 121 12.87 0.04 15.54
CA GLY A 121 13.53 1.21 16.14
C GLY A 121 13.88 2.32 15.14
N ARG A 122 13.66 2.13 13.83
CA ARG A 122 13.94 3.10 12.76
C ARG A 122 12.89 4.21 12.67
N PHE A 123 11.72 3.98 13.23
CA PHE A 123 10.58 4.89 13.16
C PHE A 123 10.17 5.36 14.55
N GLU A 124 9.70 6.60 14.61
CA GLU A 124 8.95 7.19 15.72
C GLU A 124 7.46 7.01 15.42
N GLU A 125 6.72 6.46 16.37
CA GLU A 125 5.27 6.30 16.27
C GLU A 125 4.57 7.63 16.58
N LEU A 126 3.67 8.05 15.67
CA LEU A 126 2.84 9.23 15.83
C LEU A 126 1.38 8.83 16.10
N PRO A 127 0.52 9.74 16.60
CA PRO A 127 -0.89 9.42 16.82
C PRO A 127 -1.57 8.89 15.55
N ARG A 128 -2.27 7.77 15.67
CA ARG A 128 -3.05 7.19 14.58
C ARG A 128 -4.26 8.05 14.22
N ILE A 129 -4.72 7.92 12.99
CA ILE A 129 -5.97 8.52 12.50
C ILE A 129 -6.91 7.38 12.10
N LYS A 130 -7.86 7.04 12.98
CA LYS A 130 -8.72 5.85 12.81
C LYS A 130 -7.84 4.59 12.62
N THR A 131 -7.98 3.88 11.50
CA THR A 131 -7.21 2.68 11.12
C THR A 131 -5.86 3.01 10.47
N LEU A 132 -5.53 4.30 10.25
CA LEU A 132 -4.27 4.71 9.66
C LEU A 132 -3.16 4.81 10.72
N GLY A 133 -2.16 3.95 10.61
CA GLY A 133 -0.90 4.04 11.34
C GLY A 133 0.01 5.10 10.72
N VAL A 134 0.63 5.92 11.57
CA VAL A 134 1.50 7.01 11.14
C VAL A 134 2.87 6.87 11.81
N LEU A 135 3.90 6.59 11.01
CA LEU A 135 5.27 6.38 11.48
C LEU A 135 6.21 7.39 10.81
N LYS A 136 7.01 8.11 11.59
CA LYS A 136 8.02 9.05 11.07
C LYS A 136 9.41 8.42 11.14
N ARG A 137 10.14 8.40 10.02
CA ARG A 137 11.51 7.87 9.99
C ARG A 137 12.43 8.78 10.79
N LYS A 138 13.18 8.21 11.73
CA LYS A 138 14.11 8.96 12.58
C LYS A 138 15.22 9.61 11.74
N THR A 139 15.69 10.76 12.19
CA THR A 139 16.67 11.59 11.47
C THR A 139 18.14 11.20 11.70
N GLY A 140 18.44 10.11 12.44
CA GLY A 140 19.82 9.71 12.72
C GLY A 140 20.03 8.23 13.06
N PHE A 141 21.25 7.78 12.78
CA PHE A 141 22.04 6.83 13.55
C PHE A 141 23.34 7.53 13.92
#